data_AF-A0A809S1W5-F1
#
_entry.id   AF-A0A809S1W5-F1
#
_cell.length_a   1.000
_cell.length_b   1.000
_cell.length_c   1.000
_cell.angle_alpha   90.00
_cell.angle_beta   90.00
_cell.angle_gamma   90.00
#
_symmetry.space_group_name_H-M   'P 1'
#
loop_
_entity.id
_entity.type
_entity.pdbx_description
1 polymer ?
#
loop_
_entity_poly.entity_id
_entity_poly.type
_entity_poly.pdbx_seq_one_letter_code
_entity_poly.pdbx_strand_id
1 'polypeptide(L)'
;MPNGRLHDNPLSDFTIYGLRPFPPDIMELLERIQTWARASGGFPLGENWPYSPKEFEWVQGENLDEARRLLLSFAEMLEAGRGDEVLLDPRKRKPFKKP
;
A
#
# COMPACT_ATOMS: atom_id res chain seq x y z
N MET A 1 -6.19 13.19 7.21
CA MET A 1 -7.10 14.04 6.39
C MET A 1 -8.39 13.28 6.09
N PRO A 2 -9.53 13.92 5.77
CA PRO A 2 -10.78 13.18 5.55
C PRO A 2 -10.62 12.35 4.28
N ASN A 3 -10.91 11.05 4.38
CA ASN A 3 -10.94 10.06 3.29
C ASN A 3 -11.07 10.72 1.90
N GLY A 4 -10.02 10.62 1.08
CA GLY A 4 -9.90 11.30 -0.21
C GLY A 4 -11.12 11.08 -1.10
N ARG A 5 -11.39 12.01 -2.02
CA ARG A 5 -12.58 11.89 -2.90
C ARG A 5 -12.46 10.63 -3.77
N LEU A 6 -13.61 10.09 -4.16
CA LEU A 6 -13.65 9.04 -5.18
C LEU A 6 -12.87 9.50 -6.42
N HIS A 7 -11.95 8.68 -6.91
CA HIS A 7 -11.02 8.93 -8.02
C HIS A 7 -9.89 9.95 -7.76
N ASP A 8 -9.69 10.38 -6.52
CA ASP A 8 -8.60 11.31 -6.16
C ASP A 8 -7.25 10.60 -5.97
N ASN A 9 -7.28 9.37 -5.44
CA ASN A 9 -6.10 8.53 -5.30
C ASN A 9 -6.46 7.06 -5.54
N PRO A 10 -5.73 6.34 -6.41
CA PRO A 10 -6.08 4.96 -6.76
C PRO A 10 -5.97 3.99 -5.57
N LEU A 11 -5.13 4.26 -4.57
CA LEU A 11 -5.11 3.48 -3.33
C LEU A 11 -6.31 3.78 -2.43
N SER A 12 -6.84 5.01 -2.41
CA SER A 12 -8.09 5.32 -1.70
C SER A 12 -9.29 4.67 -2.39
N ASP A 13 -9.33 4.70 -3.72
CA ASP A 13 -10.30 3.98 -4.54
C ASP A 13 -10.32 2.49 -4.19
N PHE A 14 -9.14 1.87 -4.06
CA PHE A 14 -9.03 0.49 -3.61
C PHE A 14 -9.42 0.29 -2.13
N THR A 15 -8.81 1.02 -1.21
CA THR A 15 -8.89 0.71 0.23
C THR A 15 -10.14 1.21 0.94
N ILE A 16 -10.73 2.31 0.45
CA ILE A 16 -11.91 2.97 1.03
C ILE A 16 -13.16 2.61 0.23
N TYR A 17 -13.06 2.69 -1.11
CA TYR A 17 -14.21 2.52 -2.00
C TYR A 17 -14.34 1.11 -2.59
N GLY A 18 -13.36 0.22 -2.36
CA GLY A 18 -13.41 -1.17 -2.83
C GLY A 18 -13.32 -1.33 -4.34
N LEU A 19 -12.82 -0.30 -5.05
CA LEU A 19 -12.61 -0.34 -6.49
C LEU A 19 -11.38 -1.18 -6.83
N ARG A 20 -11.25 -1.56 -8.10
CA ARG A 20 -10.07 -2.25 -8.63
C ARG A 20 -9.44 -1.42 -9.77
N PRO A 21 -8.80 -0.29 -9.46
CA PRO A 21 -8.30 0.61 -10.48
C PRO A 21 -7.00 0.10 -11.12
N PHE A 22 -6.24 -0.78 -10.45
CA PHE A 22 -4.96 -1.28 -10.94
C PHE A 22 -5.12 -2.51 -11.85
N PRO A 23 -4.10 -2.84 -12.68
CA PRO A 23 -4.03 -4.12 -13.37
C PRO A 23 -4.16 -5.32 -12.42
N PRO A 24 -4.72 -6.46 -12.86
CA PRO A 24 -5.06 -7.59 -11.99
C PRO A 24 -3.91 -8.14 -11.13
N ASP A 25 -2.71 -8.23 -11.70
CA ASP A 25 -1.50 -8.70 -11.03
C ASP A 25 -1.02 -7.73 -9.94
N ILE A 26 -1.14 -6.42 -10.20
CA ILE A 26 -0.85 -5.38 -9.21
C ILE A 26 -1.90 -5.39 -8.10
N MET A 27 -3.18 -5.59 -8.45
CA MET A 27 -4.28 -5.73 -7.50
C MET A 27 -4.04 -6.88 -6.53
N GLU A 28 -3.64 -8.06 -7.02
CA GLU A 28 -3.34 -9.22 -6.17
C GLU A 28 -2.26 -8.92 -5.13
N LEU A 29 -1.19 -8.22 -5.54
CA LEU A 29 -0.11 -7.84 -4.64
C LEU A 29 -0.56 -6.80 -3.59
N LEU A 30 -1.36 -5.80 -4.00
CA LEU A 30 -1.93 -4.81 -3.08
C LEU A 30 -2.91 -5.44 -2.08
N GLU A 31 -3.71 -6.41 -2.52
CA GLU A 31 -4.62 -7.18 -1.65
C GLU A 31 -3.84 -8.01 -0.61
N ARG A 32 -2.74 -8.63 -1.03
CA ARG A 32 -1.83 -9.36 -0.13
C ARG A 32 -1.25 -8.45 0.96
N ILE A 33 -0.75 -7.27 0.57
CA ILE A 33 -0.23 -6.25 1.50
C ILE A 33 -1.32 -5.77 2.47
N GLN A 34 -2.51 -5.46 1.95
CA GLN A 34 -3.64 -4.97 2.75
C GLN A 34 -4.13 -6.02 3.76
N THR A 35 -4.16 -7.28 3.35
CA THR A 35 -4.55 -8.41 4.21
C THR A 35 -3.60 -8.55 5.38
N TRP A 36 -2.29 -8.54 5.10
CA TRP A 36 -1.28 -8.69 6.14
C TRP A 36 -1.37 -7.56 7.16
N ALA A 37 -1.47 -6.31 6.70
CA ALA A 37 -1.52 -5.20 7.62
C ALA A 37 -2.79 -5.10 8.45
N ARG A 38 -3.94 -5.50 7.90
CA ARG A 38 -5.16 -5.59 8.71
C ARG A 38 -4.99 -6.59 9.84
N ALA A 39 -4.32 -7.72 9.59
CA ALA A 39 -4.01 -8.71 10.61
C ALA A 39 -3.06 -8.17 11.70
N SER A 40 -2.15 -7.26 11.35
CA SER A 40 -1.23 -6.61 12.30
C SER A 40 -1.78 -5.30 12.91
N GLY A 41 -3.00 -4.89 12.59
CA GLY A 41 -3.60 -3.62 13.03
C GLY A 41 -3.01 -2.36 12.37
N GLY A 42 -2.27 -2.50 11.27
CA GLY A 42 -1.63 -1.41 10.52
C GLY A 42 -2.44 -0.92 9.29
N PHE A 43 -1.94 0.18 8.69
CA PHE A 43 -2.52 0.81 7.49
C PHE A 43 -1.43 1.15 6.44
N PRO A 44 -0.91 0.16 5.68
CA PRO A 44 0.25 0.29 4.82
C PRO A 44 -0.04 1.08 3.56
N LEU A 45 -1.25 0.95 3.02
CA LEU A 45 -1.72 1.62 1.82
C LEU A 45 -2.37 2.99 2.12
N GLY A 46 -2.04 3.57 3.29
CA GLY A 46 -2.58 4.84 3.77
C GLY A 46 -1.58 6.00 3.65
N GLU A 47 -1.66 6.98 4.57
CA GLU A 47 -0.81 8.18 4.57
C GLU A 47 0.71 7.89 4.59
N ASN A 48 1.13 6.68 4.94
CA ASN A 48 2.55 6.28 5.01
C ASN A 48 2.97 5.37 3.85
N TRP A 49 2.24 5.41 2.75
CA TRP A 49 2.57 4.67 1.55
C TRP A 49 3.95 5.06 1.01
N PRO A 50 4.94 4.16 1.00
CA PRO A 50 6.33 4.51 0.69
C PRO A 50 6.57 4.77 -0.79
N TYR A 51 5.64 4.35 -1.65
CA TYR A 51 5.80 4.46 -3.10
C TYR A 51 5.02 5.62 -3.69
N SER A 52 4.42 6.50 -2.88
CA SER A 52 3.75 7.67 -3.43
C SER A 52 4.73 8.60 -4.16
N PRO A 53 4.42 9.10 -5.37
CA PRO A 53 3.15 9.00 -6.10
C PRO A 53 3.08 7.90 -7.19
N LYS A 54 3.90 6.85 -7.15
CA LYS A 54 3.99 5.82 -8.20
C LYS A 54 2.67 5.08 -8.47
N GLU A 55 1.74 5.06 -7.52
CA GLU A 55 0.40 4.47 -7.72
C GLU A 55 -0.37 5.08 -8.90
N PHE A 56 -0.11 6.35 -9.23
CA PHE A 56 -0.71 7.03 -10.38
C PHE A 56 -0.11 6.59 -11.72
N GLU A 57 1.12 6.10 -11.76
CA GLU A 57 1.73 5.54 -12.97
C GLU A 57 1.20 4.12 -13.19
N TRP A 58 1.13 3.33 -12.11
CA TRP A 58 0.72 1.93 -12.20
C TRP A 58 -0.75 1.76 -12.62
N VAL A 59 -1.63 2.67 -12.19
CA VAL A 59 -3.04 2.67 -12.63
C VAL A 59 -3.18 2.92 -14.14
N GLN A 60 -2.24 3.65 -14.75
CA GLN A 60 -2.20 3.89 -16.20
C GLN A 60 -1.50 2.75 -16.96
N GLY A 61 -1.04 1.71 -16.27
CA GLY A 61 -0.28 0.62 -16.89
C GLY A 61 1.20 0.94 -17.12
N GLU A 62 1.72 2.01 -16.51
CA GLU A 62 3.12 2.41 -16.63
C GLU A 62 3.98 1.78 -15.53
N ASN A 63 5.26 1.53 -15.83
CA ASN A 63 6.26 1.01 -14.89
C ASN A 63 5.83 -0.27 -14.13
N LEU A 64 5.00 -1.12 -14.75
CA LEU A 64 4.44 -2.31 -14.07
C LEU A 64 5.49 -3.33 -13.63
N ASP A 65 6.60 -3.48 -14.36
CA ASP A 65 7.70 -4.36 -13.92
C ASP A 65 8.43 -3.82 -12.67
N GLU A 66 8.47 -2.51 -12.49
CA GLU A 66 8.93 -1.90 -11.25
C GLU A 66 7.90 -2.13 -10.14
N ALA A 67 6.62 -1.87 -10.43
CA ALA A 67 5.52 -2.07 -9.49
C ALA A 67 5.51 -3.49 -8.93
N ARG A 68 5.58 -4.52 -9.80
CA ARG A 68 5.65 -5.94 -9.40
C ARG A 68 6.79 -6.20 -8.42
N ARG A 69 8.00 -5.73 -8.73
CA ARG A 69 9.19 -5.94 -7.89
C ARG A 69 9.05 -5.26 -6.53
N LEU A 70 8.61 -3.99 -6.52
CA LEU A 70 8.47 -3.20 -5.29
C LEU A 70 7.38 -3.78 -4.38
N LEU A 71 6.23 -4.13 -4.95
CA LEU A 71 5.09 -4.66 -4.21
C LEU A 71 5.37 -6.08 -3.70
N LEU A 72 5.99 -6.93 -4.51
CA LEU A 72 6.38 -8.27 -4.07
C LEU A 72 7.38 -8.19 -2.91
N SER A 73 8.45 -7.40 -3.06
CA SER A 73 9.44 -7.21 -2.01
C SER A 73 8.82 -6.65 -0.72
N PHE A 74 7.88 -5.72 -0.86
CA PHE A 74 7.17 -5.16 0.29
C PHE A 74 6.27 -6.17 0.99
N ALA A 75 5.51 -6.97 0.22
CA ALA A 75 4.70 -8.05 0.77
C ALA A 75 5.56 -9.10 1.51
N GLU A 76 6.71 -9.49 0.94
CA GLU A 76 7.64 -10.42 1.57
C GLU A 76 8.24 -9.86 2.88
N MET A 77 8.58 -8.57 2.91
CA MET A 77 9.04 -7.91 4.15
C MET A 77 7.96 -7.93 5.23
N LEU A 78 6.71 -7.61 4.87
CA LEU A 78 5.59 -7.68 5.80
C LEU A 78 5.41 -9.10 6.32
N GLU A 79 5.37 -10.11 5.45
CA GLU A 79 5.24 -11.51 5.85
C GLU A 79 6.35 -12.03 6.76
N ALA A 80 7.59 -11.56 6.56
CA ALA A 80 8.71 -11.83 7.45
C ALA A 80 8.59 -11.14 8.83
N GLY A 81 7.49 -10.41 9.08
CA GLY A 81 7.25 -9.65 10.29
C GLY A 81 8.05 -8.36 10.37
N ARG A 82 8.55 -7.85 9.23
CA ARG A 82 9.19 -6.55 9.05
C ARG A 82 8.19 -5.57 8.41
N GLY A 83 8.66 -4.43 7.91
CA GLY A 83 7.83 -3.41 7.26
C GLY A 83 7.55 -2.18 8.12
N ASP A 84 7.75 -2.27 9.44
CA ASP A 84 7.75 -1.10 10.34
C ASP A 84 8.86 -0.11 9.97
N GLU A 85 9.96 -0.59 9.38
CA GLU A 85 11.08 0.23 8.89
C GLU A 85 10.68 1.13 7.70
N VAL A 86 9.62 0.77 6.99
CA VAL A 86 9.15 1.41 5.75
C VAL A 86 7.80 2.11 5.97
N LEU A 87 6.97 1.60 6.89
CA LEU A 87 5.71 2.17 7.33
C LEU A 87 5.92 3.07 8.55
N LEU A 88 6.08 4.36 8.31
CA LEU A 88 6.25 5.35 9.37
C LEU A 88 4.94 5.56 10.16
N ASP A 89 4.99 5.69 11.49
CA ASP A 89 3.86 6.20 12.27
C ASP A 89 3.64 7.70 11.94
N PRO A 90 2.43 8.13 11.52
CA PRO A 90 2.20 9.51 11.05
C PRO A 90 2.29 10.57 12.16
N ARG A 91 2.22 10.16 13.43
CA ARG A 91 2.36 11.05 14.60
C ARG A 91 3.77 11.05 15.17
N LYS A 92 4.52 9.95 15.00
CA LYS A 92 5.81 9.74 15.67
C LYS A 92 7.01 9.67 14.74
N ARG A 93 6.80 9.53 13.42
CA ARG A 93 7.84 9.25 12.41
C ARG A 93 8.77 8.10 12.85
N LYS A 94 8.19 7.08 13.50
CA LYS A 94 8.90 5.91 14.02
C LYS A 94 8.25 4.64 13.48
N PRO A 95 9.01 3.54 13.37
CA PRO A 95 8.46 2.23 13.05
C PRO A 95 7.30 1.88 13.98
N PHE A 96 6.22 1.29 13.45
CA PHE A 96 5.17 0.70 14.27
C PHE A 96 5.85 -0.28 15.26
N LYS A 97 5.67 -0.07 16.56
CA LYS A 97 6.12 -1.08 17.53
C LYS A 97 5.05 -2.17 17.57
N LYS A 98 5.44 -3.39 17.20
CA LYS A 98 4.68 -4.61 17.49
C LYS A 98 4.23 -4.64 18.98
N PRO A 99 3.06 -5.21 19.29
CA PRO A 99 2.74 -5.61 20.65
C PRO A 99 3.74 -6.66 21.18
#